data_AF-G5A837-F1
#
_entry.id   AF-G5A837-F1
#
_cell.length_a   1.000
_cell.length_b   1.000
_cell.length_c   1.000
_cell.angle_alpha   90.00
_cell.angle_beta   90.00
_cell.angle_gamma   90.00
#
_symmetry.space_group_name_H-M   'P 1'
#
loop_
_entity.id
_entity.type
_entity.pdbx_description
1 polymer ?
#
loop_
_entity_poly.entity_id
_entity_poly.type
_entity_poly.pdbx_seq_one_letter_code
_entity_poly.pdbx_strand_id
1 'polypeptide(L)'
;SVFSDDEELGLTEPAAEVSASASDLHFSPSLLETVRGLSELAHCSVPKDVLADMKFNGWTEPTHVTPYPYMYQPYDARPDDWIKEDYPNIYEGEHGPTADAIAAALTPSGAFFRFVQPHLWEAIAGASDDYFKDNLDLRAAAQHAKQQKRKEKHPDFQVQTPQQIKEFLQTTKDISGRELCVFIGLLIASTIAPKKEKFEHHWRTTDEGAIPRGCFNPYMTRDRFSHLSRNLHFSSNADPQATKDRACKLRPVINVLQETFRANFIPPAVMAFDEAML
;
A
#
# COMPACT_ATOMS: atom_id res chain seq x y z
N SER A 1 13.79 -10.41 11.22
CA SER A 1 13.72 -8.95 11.31
C SER A 1 13.71 -8.43 9.89
N VAL A 2 12.56 -8.02 9.37
CA VAL A 2 12.36 -7.72 7.93
C VAL A 2 11.99 -6.26 7.73
N PHE A 3 12.30 -5.35 8.66
CA PHE A 3 12.13 -3.92 8.41
C PHE A 3 13.20 -3.16 9.18
N SER A 4 14.21 -2.71 8.45
CA SER A 4 15.11 -1.62 8.82
C SER A 4 15.87 -1.29 7.55
N ASP A 5 15.49 -0.18 6.92
CA ASP A 5 16.40 0.80 6.29
C ASP A 5 15.50 1.94 5.79
N ASP A 6 15.28 2.91 6.67
CA ASP A 6 14.63 4.19 6.36
C ASP A 6 15.61 5.08 5.59
N GLU A 7 15.43 5.19 4.28
CA GLU A 7 15.96 6.32 3.51
C GLU A 7 14.86 7.36 3.29
N GLU A 8 14.98 8.45 4.04
CA GLU A 8 14.12 9.63 4.07
C GLU A 8 14.33 10.47 2.79
N LEU A 9 13.39 10.43 1.85
CA LEU A 9 13.45 11.21 0.60
C LEU A 9 12.28 12.19 0.49
N GLY A 10 12.61 13.46 0.67
CA GLY A 10 11.71 14.61 0.67
C GLY A 10 10.74 14.66 -0.51
N LEU A 11 9.49 14.93 -0.16
CA LEU A 11 8.36 15.22 -1.03
C LEU A 11 8.46 16.67 -1.52
N THR A 12 8.20 16.91 -2.79
CA THR A 12 7.87 18.25 -3.30
C THR A 12 6.65 18.09 -4.20
N GLU A 13 5.49 18.47 -3.69
CA GLU A 13 4.23 18.57 -4.45
C GLU A 13 4.11 19.97 -5.07
N PRO A 14 3.41 20.12 -6.21
CA PRO A 14 3.20 21.43 -6.83
C PRO A 14 2.25 22.30 -6.00
N ALA A 15 2.63 23.56 -5.82
CA ALA A 15 1.95 24.54 -4.99
C ALA A 15 0.48 24.74 -5.42
N ALA A 16 -0.45 24.38 -4.53
CA ALA A 16 -1.77 24.97 -4.51
C ALA A 16 -1.63 26.37 -3.90
N GLU A 17 -2.10 27.41 -4.61
CA GLU A 17 -2.24 28.75 -4.04
C GLU A 17 -3.32 28.73 -2.95
N VAL A 18 -2.92 28.39 -1.73
CA VAL A 18 -3.75 28.56 -0.53
C VAL A 18 -3.55 30.00 -0.08
N SER A 19 -4.55 30.85 -0.38
CA SER A 19 -4.65 32.19 0.23
C SER A 19 -5.06 32.03 1.70
N ALA A 20 -4.13 31.55 2.53
CA ALA A 20 -4.26 31.66 3.98
C ALA A 20 -3.88 33.10 4.37
N SER A 21 -4.81 33.85 4.97
CA SER A 21 -4.51 35.17 5.53
C SER A 21 -3.43 35.03 6.60
N ALA A 22 -2.44 35.94 6.61
CA ALA A 22 -1.34 35.97 7.58
C ALA A 22 -1.78 36.03 9.06
N SER A 23 -3.08 36.21 9.32
CA SER A 23 -3.69 36.18 10.64
C SER A 23 -3.73 34.78 11.29
N ASP A 24 -3.70 33.71 10.51
CA ASP A 24 -4.03 32.36 11.02
C ASP A 24 -2.80 31.51 11.36
N LEU A 25 -1.60 32.01 11.03
CA LEU A 25 -0.33 31.31 11.20
C LEU A 25 0.52 32.00 12.29
N HIS A 26 0.28 31.64 13.54
CA HIS A 26 1.08 32.10 14.67
C HIS A 26 2.28 31.17 14.92
N PHE A 27 3.35 31.33 14.14
CA PHE A 27 4.62 30.67 14.43
C PHE A 27 5.47 31.52 15.39
N SER A 28 6.25 30.85 16.24
CA SER A 28 7.21 31.56 17.10
C SER A 28 8.26 32.27 16.22
N PRO A 29 8.73 33.47 16.62
CA PRO A 29 9.76 34.19 15.86
C PRO A 29 11.04 33.37 15.67
N SER A 30 11.41 32.57 16.67
CA SER A 30 12.57 31.67 16.59
C SER A 30 12.39 30.58 15.53
N LEU A 31 11.19 29.98 15.43
CA LEU A 31 10.91 28.99 14.39
C LEU A 31 10.97 29.64 13.01
N LEU A 32 10.35 30.81 12.83
CA LEU A 32 10.38 31.54 11.56
C LEU A 32 11.79 31.92 11.13
N GLU A 33 12.65 32.34 12.06
CA GLU A 33 14.06 32.59 11.77
C GLU A 33 14.78 31.31 11.32
N THR A 34 14.50 30.19 11.99
CA THR A 34 15.10 28.89 11.68
C THR A 34 14.65 28.35 10.32
N VAL A 35 13.36 28.46 9.98
CA VAL A 35 12.80 28.02 8.69
C VAL A 35 12.92 29.07 7.58
N ARG A 36 13.66 30.17 7.82
CA ARG A 36 13.91 31.26 6.86
C ARG A 36 12.66 32.02 6.40
N GLY A 37 11.67 32.09 7.27
CA GLY A 37 10.47 32.90 7.12
C GLY A 37 9.25 32.11 6.63
N LEU A 38 8.10 32.80 6.68
CA LEU A 38 6.80 32.23 6.31
C LEU A 38 6.73 31.78 4.84
N SER A 39 7.41 32.47 3.93
CA SER A 39 7.38 32.13 2.50
C SER A 39 8.03 30.77 2.22
N GLU A 40 9.19 30.50 2.83
CA GLU A 40 9.88 29.21 2.66
C GLU A 40 9.08 28.08 3.30
N LEU A 41 8.43 28.34 4.44
CA LEU A 41 7.53 27.39 5.09
C LEU A 41 6.31 27.07 4.23
N ALA A 42 5.68 28.08 3.61
CA ALA A 42 4.54 27.91 2.71
C ALA A 42 4.90 27.15 1.43
N HIS A 43 6.17 27.21 1.00
CA HIS A 43 6.70 26.41 -0.10
C HIS A 43 7.25 25.05 0.33
N CYS A 44 7.06 24.66 1.60
CA CYS A 44 7.59 23.43 2.20
C CYS A 44 9.13 23.29 2.08
N SER A 45 9.84 24.41 1.93
CA SER A 45 11.29 24.49 1.80
C SER A 45 11.98 24.58 3.16
N VAL A 46 11.62 23.68 4.09
CA VAL A 46 12.18 23.67 5.45
C VAL A 46 13.59 23.06 5.44
N PRO A 47 14.60 23.70 6.07
CA PRO A 47 15.96 23.17 6.12
C PRO A 47 16.04 21.78 6.75
N LYS A 48 16.88 20.91 6.19
CA LYS A 48 16.98 19.48 6.59
C LYS A 48 17.40 19.30 8.04
N ASP A 49 18.29 20.15 8.53
CA ASP A 49 18.75 20.19 9.91
C ASP A 49 17.62 20.47 10.91
N VAL A 50 16.67 21.33 10.53
CA VAL A 50 15.47 21.62 11.33
C VAL A 50 14.57 20.40 11.41
N LEU A 51 14.30 19.75 10.27
CA LEU A 51 13.49 18.53 10.23
C LEU A 51 14.15 17.38 11.00
N ALA A 52 15.48 17.27 10.93
CA ALA A 52 16.24 16.28 11.68
C ALA A 52 16.17 16.54 13.19
N ASP A 53 16.29 17.80 13.63
CA ASP A 53 16.13 18.17 15.03
C ASP A 53 14.71 17.86 15.53
N MET A 54 13.68 18.24 14.77
CA MET A 54 12.28 17.96 15.09
C MET A 54 11.96 16.46 15.18
N LYS A 55 12.63 15.62 14.39
CA LYS A 55 12.50 14.17 14.46
C LYS A 55 12.93 13.61 15.82
N PHE A 56 13.97 14.17 16.43
CA PHE A 56 14.51 13.67 17.71
C PHE A 56 13.92 14.39 18.92
N ASN A 57 13.57 15.67 18.77
CA ASN A 57 13.15 16.54 19.88
C ASN A 57 11.65 16.87 19.86
N GLY A 58 10.93 16.52 18.79
CA GLY A 58 9.50 16.75 18.63
C GLY A 58 9.13 18.20 18.35
N TRP A 59 7.83 18.49 18.44
CA TRP A 59 7.31 19.86 18.38
C TRP A 59 7.41 20.52 19.76
N THR A 60 7.78 21.81 19.78
CA THR A 60 7.68 22.62 21.00
C THR A 60 6.23 22.70 21.47
N GLU A 61 6.00 22.63 22.78
CA GLU A 61 4.66 22.83 23.32
C GLU A 61 4.09 24.20 22.89
N PRO A 62 2.82 24.28 22.46
CA PRO A 62 2.22 25.54 22.05
C PRO A 62 2.27 26.56 23.20
N THR A 63 2.94 27.69 22.98
CA THR A 63 3.00 28.80 23.96
C THR A 63 1.68 29.59 24.02
N HIS A 64 0.92 29.57 22.93
CA HIS A 64 -0.40 30.18 22.84
C HIS A 64 -1.36 29.16 22.22
N VAL A 65 -2.30 28.68 23.03
CA VAL A 65 -3.52 28.07 22.53
C VAL A 65 -4.57 29.15 22.63
N THR A 66 -5.14 29.56 21.48
CA THR A 66 -6.33 30.42 21.45
C THR A 66 -7.52 29.50 21.29
N PRO A 67 -8.11 29.01 22.40
CA PRO A 67 -9.24 28.13 22.29
C PRO A 67 -10.39 28.99 21.79
N TYR A 68 -11.04 28.59 20.72
CA TYR A 68 -12.19 29.35 20.27
C TYR A 68 -13.24 29.36 21.39
N PRO A 69 -13.92 30.49 21.65
CA PRO A 69 -14.90 30.57 22.74
C PRO A 69 -15.98 29.47 22.68
N TYR A 70 -16.30 28.98 21.49
CA TYR A 70 -17.25 27.88 21.27
C TYR A 70 -16.71 26.50 21.70
N MET A 71 -15.39 26.30 21.84
CA MET A 71 -14.80 25.03 22.30
C MET A 71 -15.02 24.79 23.81
N TYR A 72 -15.36 25.83 24.56
CA TYR A 72 -15.71 25.74 25.99
C TYR A 72 -17.21 25.78 26.26
N GLN A 73 -18.02 26.00 25.23
CA GLN A 73 -19.46 25.97 25.36
C GLN A 73 -19.96 24.52 25.29
N PRO A 74 -21.05 24.18 25.99
CA PRO A 74 -21.73 22.91 25.78
C PRO A 74 -22.01 22.70 24.29
N TYR A 75 -21.94 21.46 23.81
CA TYR A 75 -22.33 21.14 22.44
C TYR A 75 -23.80 21.54 22.23
N ASP A 76 -24.02 22.56 21.40
CA ASP A 76 -25.35 22.93 20.93
C ASP A 76 -25.67 22.12 19.68
N ALA A 77 -26.70 21.26 19.78
CA ALA A 77 -27.18 20.51 18.64
C ALA A 77 -27.68 21.47 17.57
N ARG A 78 -27.12 21.34 16.35
CA ARG A 78 -27.58 22.13 15.21
C ARG A 78 -28.96 21.62 14.74
N PRO A 79 -29.87 22.50 14.28
CA PRO A 79 -31.14 22.09 13.67
C PRO A 79 -30.89 21.19 12.46
N ASP A 80 -31.73 20.19 12.19
CA ASP A 80 -31.50 19.21 11.11
C ASP A 80 -31.26 19.83 9.72
N ASP A 81 -31.85 21.00 9.43
CA ASP A 81 -31.72 21.71 8.15
C ASP A 81 -30.53 22.69 8.08
N TRP A 82 -29.69 22.77 9.11
CA TRP A 82 -28.58 23.75 9.20
C TRP A 82 -27.66 23.73 7.98
N ILE A 83 -27.42 22.55 7.40
CA ILE A 83 -26.57 22.38 6.22
C ILE A 83 -27.16 23.10 5.02
N LYS A 84 -28.48 23.05 4.83
CA LYS A 84 -29.15 23.71 3.69
C LYS A 84 -29.19 25.23 3.86
N GLU A 85 -29.31 25.70 5.10
CA GLU A 85 -29.31 27.13 5.41
C GLU A 85 -27.90 27.74 5.23
N ASP A 86 -26.87 27.09 5.79
CA ASP A 86 -25.49 27.55 5.72
C ASP A 86 -24.86 27.32 4.33
N TYR A 87 -25.32 26.29 3.60
CA TYR A 87 -24.82 25.91 2.28
C TYR A 87 -25.97 25.74 1.27
N PRO A 88 -26.61 26.84 0.82
CA PRO A 88 -27.81 26.79 -0.03
C PRO A 88 -27.58 26.18 -1.43
N ASN A 89 -26.32 26.00 -1.85
CA ASN A 89 -25.94 25.37 -3.11
C ASN A 89 -25.34 23.97 -2.92
N ILE A 90 -25.54 23.35 -1.75
CA ILE A 90 -25.05 22.00 -1.50
C ILE A 90 -25.68 21.00 -2.48
N TYR A 91 -24.91 20.00 -2.90
CA TYR A 91 -25.39 19.01 -3.86
C TYR A 91 -26.58 18.20 -3.29
N GLU A 92 -27.73 18.24 -3.95
CA GLU A 92 -28.93 17.49 -3.53
C GLU A 92 -29.24 16.28 -4.43
N GLY A 93 -28.33 15.93 -5.33
CA GLY A 93 -28.53 14.83 -6.27
C GLY A 93 -28.40 13.44 -5.62
N GLU A 94 -28.80 12.42 -6.39
CA GLU A 94 -28.61 11.03 -6.01
C GLU A 94 -27.13 10.71 -5.83
N HIS A 95 -26.80 9.98 -4.77
CA HIS A 95 -25.44 9.56 -4.45
C HIS A 95 -25.46 8.09 -4.01
N GLY A 96 -24.28 7.47 -4.03
CA GLY A 96 -24.11 6.06 -3.69
C GLY A 96 -23.65 5.20 -4.87
N PRO A 97 -23.68 3.87 -4.70
CA PRO A 97 -23.25 2.93 -5.73
C PRO A 97 -24.12 3.02 -6.99
N THR A 98 -23.51 2.91 -8.16
CA THR A 98 -24.26 2.87 -9.42
C THR A 98 -25.11 1.60 -9.53
N ALA A 99 -26.17 1.62 -10.34
CA ALA A 99 -27.06 0.46 -10.53
C ALA A 99 -26.28 -0.82 -10.92
N ASP A 100 -25.28 -0.67 -11.79
CA ASP A 100 -24.42 -1.77 -12.19
C ASP A 100 -23.50 -2.28 -11.06
N ALA A 101 -23.02 -1.38 -10.19
CA ALA A 101 -22.24 -1.76 -9.01
C ALA A 101 -23.12 -2.54 -8.02
N ILE A 102 -24.38 -2.12 -7.83
CA ILE A 102 -25.38 -2.85 -7.04
C ILE A 102 -25.63 -4.23 -7.64
N ALA A 103 -25.80 -4.33 -8.97
CA ALA A 103 -26.00 -5.61 -9.65
C ALA A 103 -24.78 -6.54 -9.50
N ALA A 104 -23.57 -6.01 -9.59
CA ALA A 104 -22.35 -6.79 -9.35
C ALA A 104 -22.24 -7.26 -7.90
N ALA A 105 -22.71 -6.46 -6.94
CA ALA A 105 -22.67 -6.75 -5.52
C ALA A 105 -23.66 -7.83 -5.03
N LEU A 106 -24.43 -8.46 -5.94
CA LEU A 106 -25.23 -9.66 -5.63
C LEU A 106 -24.37 -10.83 -5.12
N THR A 107 -23.06 -10.81 -5.39
CA THR A 107 -22.10 -11.73 -4.78
C THR A 107 -20.86 -10.98 -4.29
N PRO A 108 -20.17 -11.44 -3.22
CA PRO A 108 -18.93 -10.82 -2.76
C PRO A 108 -17.83 -10.78 -3.84
N SER A 109 -17.71 -11.84 -4.64
CA SER A 109 -16.78 -11.89 -5.76
C SER A 109 -17.16 -10.92 -6.88
N GLY A 110 -18.45 -10.76 -7.17
CA GLY A 110 -18.92 -9.81 -8.16
C GLY A 110 -18.61 -8.37 -7.76
N ALA A 111 -18.81 -8.02 -6.48
CA ALA A 111 -18.38 -6.74 -5.93
C ALA A 111 -16.86 -6.56 -6.09
N PHE A 112 -16.05 -7.55 -5.67
CA PHE A 112 -14.60 -7.46 -5.75
C PHE A 112 -14.08 -7.28 -7.19
N PHE A 113 -14.53 -8.12 -8.13
CA PHE A 113 -14.09 -8.05 -9.53
C PHE A 113 -14.65 -6.87 -10.31
N ARG A 114 -15.62 -6.14 -9.75
CA ARG A 114 -16.09 -4.86 -10.30
C ARG A 114 -15.03 -3.76 -10.16
N PHE A 115 -14.30 -3.76 -9.04
CA PHE A 115 -13.22 -2.80 -8.77
C PHE A 115 -11.86 -3.31 -9.25
N VAL A 116 -11.62 -4.62 -9.16
CA VAL A 116 -10.33 -5.22 -9.53
C VAL A 116 -10.53 -6.20 -10.68
N GLN A 117 -10.63 -5.66 -11.90
CA GLN A 117 -11.05 -6.41 -13.09
C GLN A 117 -10.05 -7.53 -13.48
N PRO A 118 -10.51 -8.62 -14.12
CA PRO A 118 -9.67 -9.75 -14.54
C PRO A 118 -8.41 -9.36 -15.33
N HIS A 119 -8.49 -8.37 -16.21
CA HIS A 119 -7.35 -7.92 -17.01
C HIS A 119 -6.20 -7.40 -16.15
N LEU A 120 -6.49 -6.81 -14.99
CA LEU A 120 -5.48 -6.27 -14.09
C LEU A 120 -4.69 -7.43 -13.48
N TRP A 121 -5.36 -8.50 -13.08
CA TRP A 121 -4.70 -9.69 -12.55
C TRP A 121 -3.78 -10.35 -13.57
N GLU A 122 -4.18 -10.43 -14.85
CA GLU A 122 -3.31 -10.96 -15.90
C GLU A 122 -2.12 -10.04 -16.17
N ALA A 123 -2.31 -8.72 -16.13
CA ALA A 123 -1.21 -7.78 -16.28
C ALA A 123 -0.19 -7.89 -15.13
N ILE A 124 -0.66 -8.02 -13.89
CA ILE A 124 0.20 -8.23 -12.71
C ILE A 124 0.91 -9.57 -12.79
N ALA A 125 0.24 -10.62 -13.25
CA ALA A 125 0.84 -11.94 -13.44
C ALA A 125 2.00 -11.87 -14.45
N GLY A 126 1.76 -11.24 -15.62
CA GLY A 126 2.80 -11.03 -16.63
C GLY A 126 4.00 -10.25 -16.10
N ALA A 127 3.75 -9.11 -15.43
CA ALA A 127 4.83 -8.30 -14.85
C ALA A 127 5.63 -9.07 -13.77
N SER A 128 4.96 -9.93 -12.99
CA SER A 128 5.60 -10.77 -11.98
C SER A 128 6.49 -11.86 -12.61
N ASP A 129 6.05 -12.45 -13.71
CA ASP A 129 6.83 -13.44 -14.47
C ASP A 129 8.02 -12.81 -15.19
N ASP A 130 7.83 -11.62 -15.78
CA ASP A 130 8.92 -10.85 -16.41
C ASP A 130 9.99 -10.53 -15.37
N TYR A 131 9.61 -10.03 -14.19
CA TYR A 131 10.54 -9.81 -13.09
C TYR A 131 11.27 -11.09 -12.67
N PHE A 132 10.56 -12.21 -12.58
CA PHE A 132 11.18 -13.50 -12.26
C PHE A 132 12.23 -13.90 -13.30
N LYS A 133 11.91 -13.75 -14.59
CA LYS A 133 12.76 -14.09 -15.75
C LYS A 133 14.00 -13.19 -15.82
N ASP A 134 13.84 -11.88 -15.66
CA ASP A 134 14.92 -10.90 -15.67
C ASP A 134 15.97 -11.15 -14.58
N ASN A 135 15.54 -11.75 -13.46
CA ASN A 135 16.39 -12.01 -12.29
C ASN A 135 16.89 -13.46 -12.21
N LEU A 136 16.72 -14.27 -13.27
CA LEU A 136 17.10 -15.69 -13.25
C LEU A 136 18.58 -15.93 -12.93
N ASP A 137 19.48 -15.16 -13.55
CA ASP A 137 20.92 -15.33 -13.36
C ASP A 137 21.35 -14.99 -11.92
N LEU A 138 20.85 -13.89 -11.39
CA LEU A 138 21.09 -13.48 -10.00
C LEU A 138 20.56 -14.53 -9.01
N ARG A 139 19.37 -15.09 -9.28
CA ARG A 139 18.77 -16.16 -8.46
C ARG A 139 19.57 -17.45 -8.53
N ALA A 140 20.02 -17.85 -9.70
CA ALA A 140 20.85 -19.03 -9.89
C ALA A 140 22.17 -18.91 -9.13
N ALA A 141 22.83 -17.75 -9.21
CA ALA A 141 24.04 -17.46 -8.46
C ALA A 141 23.81 -17.48 -6.94
N ALA A 142 22.73 -16.85 -6.46
CA ALA A 142 22.39 -16.84 -5.04
C ALA A 142 22.06 -18.24 -4.49
N GLN A 143 21.36 -19.07 -5.28
CA GLN A 143 21.06 -20.45 -4.91
C GLN A 143 22.33 -21.33 -4.94
N HIS A 144 23.22 -21.13 -5.91
CA HIS A 144 24.52 -21.79 -5.96
C HIS A 144 25.36 -21.51 -4.71
N ALA A 145 25.46 -20.23 -4.31
CA ALA A 145 26.19 -19.84 -3.11
C ALA A 145 25.60 -20.48 -1.84
N LYS A 146 24.27 -20.61 -1.75
CA LYS A 146 23.61 -21.34 -0.64
C LYS A 146 23.93 -22.84 -0.66
N GLN A 147 23.97 -23.46 -1.85
CA GLN A 147 24.34 -24.86 -2.02
C GLN A 147 25.81 -25.11 -1.62
N GLN A 148 26.74 -24.21 -1.97
CA GLN A 148 28.13 -24.29 -1.54
C GLN A 148 28.27 -24.27 -0.01
N LYS A 149 27.62 -23.30 0.65
CA LYS A 149 27.58 -23.23 2.13
C LYS A 149 26.95 -24.48 2.77
N ARG A 150 26.01 -25.13 2.08
CA ARG A 150 25.42 -26.40 2.54
C ARG A 150 26.40 -27.56 2.42
N LYS A 151 27.20 -27.62 1.35
CA LYS A 151 28.25 -28.63 1.16
C LYS A 151 29.34 -28.56 2.22
N GLU A 152 29.69 -27.35 2.67
CA GLU A 152 30.62 -27.17 3.79
C GLU A 152 30.14 -27.85 5.08
N LYS A 153 28.83 -27.86 5.32
CA LYS A 153 28.21 -28.51 6.50
C LYS A 153 27.88 -29.99 6.28
N HIS A 154 27.65 -30.39 5.04
CA HIS A 154 27.25 -31.73 4.63
C HIS A 154 28.10 -32.16 3.43
N PRO A 155 29.26 -32.80 3.65
CA PRO A 155 30.22 -33.12 2.59
C PRO A 155 29.63 -33.96 1.43
N ASP A 156 28.67 -34.82 1.73
CA ASP A 156 28.00 -35.69 0.76
C ASP A 156 27.00 -34.94 -0.15
N PHE A 157 26.71 -33.66 0.16
CA PHE A 157 25.78 -32.85 -0.62
C PHE A 157 26.39 -32.48 -1.98
N GLN A 158 25.70 -32.87 -3.05
CA GLN A 158 26.09 -32.51 -4.42
C GLN A 158 25.58 -31.11 -4.77
N VAL A 159 26.51 -30.24 -5.15
CA VAL A 159 26.21 -28.87 -5.57
C VAL A 159 25.97 -28.88 -7.08
N GLN A 160 24.83 -28.33 -7.48
CA GLN A 160 24.49 -28.12 -8.89
C GLN A 160 25.25 -26.92 -9.43
N THR A 161 25.55 -26.87 -10.72
CA THR A 161 26.14 -25.68 -11.34
C THR A 161 25.11 -24.55 -11.45
N PRO A 162 25.53 -23.27 -11.56
CA PRO A 162 24.59 -22.17 -11.81
C PRO A 162 23.71 -22.39 -13.04
N GLN A 163 24.25 -23.00 -14.10
CA GLN A 163 23.50 -23.33 -15.32
C GLN A 163 22.40 -24.37 -15.05
N GLN A 164 22.72 -25.47 -14.34
CA GLN A 164 21.73 -26.48 -13.96
C GLN A 164 20.61 -25.89 -13.08
N ILE A 165 20.98 -24.99 -12.17
CA ILE A 165 20.00 -24.28 -11.34
C ILE A 165 19.12 -23.38 -12.21
N LYS A 166 19.71 -22.64 -13.16
CA LYS A 166 18.96 -21.76 -14.06
C LYS A 166 17.99 -22.54 -14.93
N GLU A 167 18.43 -23.65 -15.54
CA GLU A 167 17.59 -24.56 -16.32
C GLU A 167 16.42 -25.09 -15.48
N PHE A 168 16.68 -25.51 -14.24
CA PHE A 168 15.62 -25.92 -13.33
C PHE A 168 14.63 -24.79 -13.03
N LEU A 169 15.11 -23.58 -12.75
CA LEU A 169 14.24 -22.42 -12.49
C LEU A 169 13.39 -22.04 -13.70
N GLN A 170 13.88 -22.23 -14.93
CA GLN A 170 13.11 -22.00 -16.16
C GLN A 170 11.95 -22.99 -16.35
N THR A 171 11.97 -24.15 -15.68
CA THR A 171 10.82 -25.07 -15.68
C THR A 171 9.69 -24.62 -14.76
N THR A 172 9.89 -23.54 -13.98
CA THR A 172 8.84 -22.99 -13.12
C THR A 172 7.69 -22.49 -13.99
N LYS A 173 6.48 -22.93 -13.65
CA LYS A 173 5.26 -22.52 -14.35
C LYS A 173 5.02 -21.01 -14.17
N ASP A 174 4.70 -20.34 -15.26
CA ASP A 174 4.21 -18.95 -15.29
C ASP A 174 3.03 -18.75 -14.32
N ILE A 175 2.92 -17.54 -13.77
CA ILE A 175 1.83 -17.11 -12.90
C ILE A 175 0.63 -16.75 -13.76
N SER A 176 -0.58 -17.12 -13.32
CA SER A 176 -1.84 -16.69 -13.95
C SER A 176 -2.58 -15.69 -13.08
N GLY A 177 -3.41 -14.83 -13.70
CA GLY A 177 -4.29 -13.93 -12.96
C GLY A 177 -5.21 -14.67 -11.98
N ARG A 178 -5.68 -15.88 -12.35
CA ARG A 178 -6.45 -16.74 -11.46
C ARG A 178 -5.66 -17.18 -10.23
N GLU A 179 -4.38 -17.55 -10.38
CA GLU A 179 -3.55 -17.89 -9.22
C GLU A 179 -3.35 -16.69 -8.29
N LEU A 180 -3.19 -15.49 -8.83
CA LEU A 180 -3.14 -14.26 -8.03
C LEU A 180 -4.45 -14.02 -7.27
N CYS A 181 -5.61 -14.27 -7.89
CA CYS A 181 -6.90 -14.18 -7.20
C CYS A 181 -6.97 -15.14 -6.00
N VAL A 182 -6.49 -16.37 -6.16
CA VAL A 182 -6.40 -17.34 -5.05
C VAL A 182 -5.43 -16.86 -3.97
N PHE A 183 -4.26 -16.35 -4.36
CA PHE A 183 -3.26 -15.80 -3.44
C PHE A 183 -3.84 -14.67 -2.57
N ILE A 184 -4.54 -13.70 -3.17
CA ILE A 184 -5.22 -12.63 -2.45
C ILE A 184 -6.35 -13.17 -1.57
N GLY A 185 -7.12 -14.14 -2.08
CA GLY A 185 -8.14 -14.83 -1.29
C GLY A 185 -7.57 -15.49 -0.03
N LEU A 186 -6.38 -16.09 -0.12
CA LEU A 186 -5.69 -16.67 1.04
C LEU A 186 -5.20 -15.59 2.02
N LEU A 187 -4.75 -14.42 1.53
CA LEU A 187 -4.43 -13.28 2.39
C LEU A 187 -5.67 -12.78 3.14
N ILE A 188 -6.80 -12.59 2.46
CA ILE A 188 -8.06 -12.18 3.10
C ILE A 188 -8.54 -13.25 4.11
N ALA A 189 -8.47 -14.53 3.76
CA ALA A 189 -8.82 -15.61 4.69
C ALA A 189 -7.93 -15.59 5.95
N SER A 190 -6.66 -15.23 5.81
CA SER A 190 -5.73 -15.12 6.93
C SER A 190 -6.00 -13.93 7.85
N THR A 191 -6.57 -12.83 7.33
CA THR A 191 -6.96 -11.69 8.19
C THR A 191 -8.23 -11.99 8.97
N ILE A 192 -9.16 -12.75 8.39
CA ILE A 192 -10.40 -13.17 9.05
C ILE A 192 -10.14 -14.25 10.11
N ALA A 193 -9.27 -15.22 9.80
CA ALA A 193 -8.98 -16.37 10.65
C ALA A 193 -7.46 -16.54 10.90
N PRO A 194 -6.82 -15.61 11.63
CA PRO A 194 -5.38 -15.62 11.82
C PRO A 194 -4.89 -16.82 12.62
N LYS A 195 -3.69 -17.33 12.29
CA LYS A 195 -2.96 -18.30 13.12
C LYS A 195 -2.04 -17.55 14.10
N LYS A 196 -2.04 -17.96 15.37
CA LYS A 196 -1.44 -17.22 16.49
C LYS A 196 0.09 -17.00 16.43
N GLU A 197 0.83 -17.76 15.64
CA GLU A 197 2.30 -17.71 15.66
C GLU A 197 2.92 -17.39 14.30
N LYS A 198 2.65 -18.22 13.30
CA LYS A 198 3.29 -18.14 12.00
C LYS A 198 2.24 -18.24 10.91
N PHE A 199 2.40 -17.42 9.89
CA PHE A 199 1.56 -17.47 8.70
C PHE A 199 1.64 -18.84 8.01
N GLU A 200 2.80 -19.51 8.06
CA GLU A 200 2.99 -20.85 7.52
C GLU A 200 2.13 -21.93 8.20
N HIS A 201 1.57 -21.65 9.40
CA HIS A 201 0.69 -22.59 10.07
C HIS A 201 -0.63 -22.82 9.32
N HIS A 202 -0.98 -21.96 8.37
CA HIS A 202 -2.08 -22.20 7.43
C HIS A 202 -1.84 -23.39 6.48
N TRP A 203 -0.60 -23.88 6.37
CA TRP A 203 -0.22 -25.08 5.58
C TRP A 203 0.14 -26.30 6.43
N ARG A 204 0.04 -26.24 7.76
CA ARG A 204 0.26 -27.43 8.61
C ARG A 204 -0.73 -28.53 8.26
N THR A 205 -0.25 -29.75 8.17
CA THR A 205 -1.07 -30.93 7.82
C THR A 205 -1.59 -31.66 9.05
N THR A 206 -1.02 -31.39 10.22
CA THR A 206 -1.34 -32.05 11.49
C THR A 206 -1.98 -31.08 12.47
N ASP A 207 -2.83 -31.63 13.32
CA ASP A 207 -3.35 -30.94 14.50
C ASP A 207 -2.28 -30.94 15.60
N GLU A 208 -2.23 -29.89 16.43
CA GLU A 208 -1.34 -29.79 17.59
C GLU A 208 -2.18 -29.51 18.85
N GLY A 209 -2.47 -30.57 19.62
CA GLY A 209 -3.38 -30.49 20.76
C GLY A 209 -4.77 -30.02 20.32
N ALA A 210 -5.21 -28.88 20.85
CA ALA A 210 -6.49 -28.25 20.48
C ALA A 210 -6.39 -27.32 19.24
N ILE A 211 -5.21 -27.19 18.62
CA ILE A 211 -5.00 -26.33 17.45
C ILE A 211 -5.25 -27.16 16.18
N PRO A 212 -6.24 -26.79 15.35
CA PRO A 212 -6.52 -27.52 14.12
C PRO A 212 -5.46 -27.24 13.05
N ARG A 213 -5.26 -28.23 12.18
CA ARG A 213 -4.43 -28.16 10.98
C ARG A 213 -4.81 -26.99 10.07
N GLY A 214 -3.90 -26.67 9.17
CA GLY A 214 -4.09 -25.65 8.15
C GLY A 214 -5.06 -26.08 7.04
N CYS A 215 -5.66 -25.11 6.37
CA CYS A 215 -6.63 -25.33 5.29
C CYS A 215 -6.17 -24.79 3.93
N PHE A 216 -4.93 -24.31 3.78
CA PHE A 216 -4.50 -23.66 2.53
C PHE A 216 -3.99 -24.63 1.47
N ASN A 217 -3.51 -25.83 1.86
CA ASN A 217 -2.94 -26.82 0.93
C ASN A 217 -3.86 -27.15 -0.28
N PRO A 218 -5.19 -27.33 -0.13
CA PRO A 218 -6.08 -27.60 -1.26
C PRO A 218 -6.18 -26.45 -2.28
N TYR A 219 -5.87 -25.21 -1.89
CA TYR A 219 -6.00 -24.03 -2.75
C TYR A 219 -4.67 -23.64 -3.39
N MET A 220 -3.58 -23.67 -2.62
CA MET A 220 -2.25 -23.33 -3.09
C MET A 220 -1.21 -23.97 -2.17
N THR A 221 -0.13 -24.52 -2.73
CA THR A 221 0.98 -25.04 -1.91
C THR A 221 1.76 -23.89 -1.28
N ARG A 222 2.38 -24.13 -0.12
CA ARG A 222 3.21 -23.12 0.57
C ARG A 222 4.32 -22.59 -0.34
N ASP A 223 4.95 -23.47 -1.11
CA ASP A 223 6.07 -23.11 -1.97
C ASP A 223 5.60 -22.29 -3.18
N ARG A 224 4.42 -22.58 -3.76
CA ARG A 224 3.82 -21.75 -4.81
C ARG A 224 3.40 -20.38 -4.27
N PHE A 225 2.80 -20.33 -3.07
CA PHE A 225 2.50 -19.06 -2.40
C PHE A 225 3.77 -18.22 -2.19
N SER A 226 4.85 -18.84 -1.72
CA SER A 226 6.14 -18.17 -1.54
C SER A 226 6.74 -17.69 -2.85
N HIS A 227 6.56 -18.44 -3.95
CA HIS A 227 6.97 -18.02 -5.28
C HIS A 227 6.21 -16.76 -5.73
N LEU A 228 4.87 -16.75 -5.61
CA LEU A 228 4.04 -15.57 -5.93
C LEU A 228 4.44 -14.37 -5.07
N SER A 229 4.52 -14.53 -3.75
CA SER A 229 4.85 -13.45 -2.82
C SER A 229 6.20 -12.79 -3.09
N ARG A 230 7.22 -13.56 -3.49
CA ARG A 230 8.57 -13.03 -3.79
C ARG A 230 8.70 -12.39 -5.17
N ASN A 231 7.76 -12.66 -6.07
CA ASN A 231 7.84 -12.22 -7.46
C ASN A 231 6.75 -11.20 -7.81
N LEU A 232 5.81 -10.91 -6.90
CA LEU A 232 4.72 -9.97 -7.13
C LEU A 232 5.25 -8.60 -7.59
N HIS A 233 4.96 -8.24 -8.83
CA HIS A 233 5.32 -6.97 -9.46
C HIS A 233 4.12 -6.41 -10.22
N PHE A 234 3.93 -5.09 -10.17
CA PHE A 234 2.79 -4.44 -10.80
C PHE A 234 3.15 -3.60 -12.02
N SER A 235 4.44 -3.32 -12.26
CA SER A 235 4.93 -2.56 -13.41
C SER A 235 6.25 -3.13 -13.91
N SER A 236 6.60 -2.79 -15.16
CA SER A 236 7.93 -3.06 -15.70
C SER A 236 8.95 -2.07 -15.12
N ASN A 237 10.13 -2.56 -14.75
CA ASN A 237 11.25 -1.70 -14.34
C ASN A 237 11.92 -0.97 -15.52
N ALA A 238 11.62 -1.38 -16.76
CA ALA A 238 12.14 -0.75 -17.97
C ALA A 238 11.28 0.44 -18.44
N ASP A 239 10.19 0.74 -17.75
CA ASP A 239 9.30 1.85 -18.12
C ASP A 239 10.04 3.20 -17.98
N PRO A 240 10.12 4.02 -19.04
CA PRO A 240 10.72 5.35 -18.97
C PRO A 240 10.13 6.24 -17.87
N GLN A 241 8.85 6.02 -17.50
CA GLN A 241 8.19 6.73 -16.41
C GLN A 241 8.81 6.45 -15.05
N ALA A 242 9.55 5.35 -14.87
CA ALA A 242 10.22 5.03 -13.61
C ALA A 242 11.22 6.10 -13.15
N THR A 243 11.73 6.92 -14.09
CA THR A 243 12.63 8.04 -13.80
C THR A 243 11.92 9.31 -13.35
N LYS A 244 10.62 9.44 -13.62
CA LYS A 244 9.83 10.67 -13.40
C LYS A 244 8.79 10.50 -12.31
N ASP A 245 8.17 9.33 -12.23
CA ASP A 245 7.14 8.99 -11.27
C ASP A 245 7.69 8.06 -10.19
N ARG A 246 7.85 8.57 -8.97
CA ARG A 246 8.33 7.78 -7.82
C ARG A 246 7.40 6.61 -7.48
N ALA A 247 6.11 6.73 -7.81
CA ALA A 247 5.11 5.69 -7.59
C ALA A 247 4.83 4.85 -8.85
N CYS A 248 5.70 4.91 -9.87
CA CYS A 248 5.57 4.14 -11.13
C CYS A 248 5.28 2.64 -10.89
N LYS A 249 5.88 2.08 -9.83
CA LYS A 249 5.73 0.67 -9.43
C LYS A 249 4.31 0.27 -9.04
N LEU A 250 3.49 1.23 -8.61
CA LEU A 250 2.10 1.00 -8.21
C LEU A 250 1.09 1.64 -9.17
N ARG A 251 1.57 2.48 -10.08
CA ARG A 251 0.73 3.28 -10.97
C ARG A 251 -0.31 2.46 -11.76
N PRO A 252 0.02 1.27 -12.31
CA PRO A 252 -0.98 0.46 -13.00
C PRO A 252 -2.16 0.05 -12.11
N VAL A 253 -1.90 -0.30 -10.85
CA VAL A 253 -2.95 -0.65 -9.89
C VAL A 253 -3.71 0.60 -9.46
N ILE A 254 -3.01 1.70 -9.14
CA ILE A 254 -3.64 2.96 -8.72
C ILE A 254 -4.60 3.47 -9.79
N ASN A 255 -4.20 3.47 -11.06
CA ASN A 255 -5.03 3.97 -12.15
C ASN A 255 -6.32 3.17 -12.29
N VAL A 256 -6.22 1.83 -12.31
CA VAL A 256 -7.40 0.95 -12.41
C VAL A 256 -8.33 1.14 -11.21
N LEU A 257 -7.79 1.25 -9.99
CA LEU A 257 -8.60 1.49 -8.81
C LEU A 257 -9.28 2.86 -8.87
N GLN A 258 -8.55 3.94 -9.19
CA GLN A 258 -9.13 5.28 -9.30
C GLN A 258 -10.24 5.34 -10.36
N GLU A 259 -10.04 4.73 -11.52
CA GLU A 259 -11.04 4.65 -12.58
C GLU A 259 -12.27 3.88 -12.13
N THR A 260 -12.09 2.69 -11.55
CA THR A 260 -13.20 1.85 -11.13
C THR A 260 -13.96 2.42 -9.93
N PHE A 261 -13.29 3.03 -8.95
CA PHE A 261 -13.98 3.70 -7.86
C PHE A 261 -14.84 4.87 -8.36
N ARG A 262 -14.29 5.73 -9.23
CA ARG A 262 -15.03 6.85 -9.83
C ARG A 262 -16.22 6.38 -10.67
N ALA A 263 -16.07 5.28 -11.42
CA ALA A 263 -17.13 4.76 -12.28
C ALA A 263 -18.27 4.05 -11.53
N ASN A 264 -18.05 3.63 -10.28
CA ASN A 264 -18.99 2.77 -9.55
C ASN A 264 -19.62 3.43 -8.33
N PHE A 265 -19.26 4.66 -8.00
CA PHE A 265 -19.81 5.38 -6.86
C PHE A 265 -19.96 6.87 -7.15
N ILE A 266 -21.17 7.39 -6.94
CA ILE A 266 -21.47 8.82 -7.01
C ILE A 266 -21.27 9.42 -5.61
N PRO A 267 -20.36 10.39 -5.43
CA PRO A 267 -20.05 10.93 -4.11
C PRO A 267 -21.25 11.69 -3.51
N PRO A 268 -21.42 11.66 -2.17
CA PRO A 268 -22.43 12.46 -1.49
C PRO A 268 -22.01 13.93 -1.43
N ALA A 269 -22.95 14.77 -0.99
CA ALA A 269 -22.76 16.21 -0.88
C ALA A 269 -21.75 16.63 0.20
N VAL A 270 -21.63 15.83 1.26
CA VAL A 270 -20.71 16.05 2.38
C VAL A 270 -19.65 14.94 2.33
N MET A 271 -18.40 15.35 2.15
CA MET A 271 -17.25 14.44 2.11
C MET A 271 -16.26 14.82 3.20
N ALA A 272 -15.60 13.81 3.76
CA ALA A 272 -14.47 14.00 4.66
C ALA A 272 -13.17 13.68 3.92
N PHE A 273 -12.16 14.51 4.13
CA PHE A 273 -10.80 14.30 3.64
C PHE A 273 -9.89 14.14 4.85
N ASP A 274 -9.13 13.05 4.87
CA ASP A 274 -8.19 12.73 5.94
C ASP A 274 -7.02 11.94 5.35
N GLU A 275 -5.92 11.88 6.09
CA GLU A 275 -4.73 11.15 5.71
C GLU A 275 -4.73 9.75 6.34
N ALA A 276 -4.34 8.74 5.56
CA ALA A 276 -4.15 7.39 6.05
C ALA A 276 -2.68 6.99 5.91
N MET A 277 -2.06 6.65 7.04
CA MET A 277 -0.70 6.10 7.09
C MET A 277 -0.77 4.58 7.01
N LEU A 278 -0.08 3.99 6.02
CA LEU A 278 0.01 2.54 5.78
C LEU A 278 1.32 1.95 6.29
#